data_AF-A0A6G7P616-F1
#
_entry.id   AF-A0A6G7P616-F1
#
_cell.length_a   1.000
_cell.length_b   1.000
_cell.length_c   1.000
_cell.angle_alpha   90.00
_cell.angle_beta   90.00
_cell.angle_gamma   90.00
#
_symmetry.space_group_name_H-M   'P 1'
#
loop_
_entity.id
_entity.type
_entity.pdbx_description
1 polymer ?
#
loop_
_entity_poly.entity_id
_entity_poly.type
_entity_poly.pdbx_seq_one_letter_code
_entity_poly.pdbx_strand_id
1 'polypeptide(L)' 'MRECTYTLDGVPRHARLLGFAARGTSYQINTWYQPRVADRALRVYEEVRDGFTVL' A
#
# COMPACT_ATOMS: atom_id res chain seq x y z
N MET A 1 -9.69 -0.05 3.76
CA MET A 1 -8.26 -0.40 3.86
C MET A 1 -8.15 -1.90 4.08
N ARG A 2 -7.28 -2.59 3.34
CA ARG A 2 -7.01 -4.02 3.55
C ARG A 2 -5.51 -4.25 3.76
N GLU A 3 -5.19 -5.21 4.61
CA GLU A 3 -3.83 -5.71 4.81
C GLU A 3 -3.74 -7.15 4.29
N CYS A 4 -2.60 -7.50 3.70
CA CYS A 4 -2.32 -8.84 3.21
C CYS A 4 -0.93 -9.28 3.67
N THR A 5 -0.81 -10.51 4.14
CA THR A 5 0.46 -11.16 4.45
C THR A 5 0.72 -12.24 3.40
N TYR A 6 1.85 -12.15 2.71
CA TYR A 6 2.25 -13.13 1.70
C TYR A 6 3.72 -13.50 1.86
N THR A 7 4.06 -14.77 1.67
CA THR A 7 5.45 -15.25 1.67
C THR A 7 5.91 -15.38 0.22
N LEU A 8 6.80 -14.48 -0.22
CA LEU A 8 7.42 -14.55 -1.54
C LEU A 8 8.87 -15.04 -1.37
N ASP A 9 9.21 -16.16 -2.02
CA ASP A 9 10.54 -16.78 -1.95
C ASP A 9 11.03 -17.03 -0.50
N GLY A 10 10.12 -17.46 0.38
CA GLY A 10 10.42 -17.70 1.80
C GLY A 10 10.52 -16.44 2.66
N VAL A 11 10.35 -15.24 2.08
CA VAL A 11 10.41 -13.97 2.81
C VAL A 11 9.00 -13.46 3.10
N PRO A 12 8.64 -13.22 4.37
CA PRO A 12 7.35 -12.64 4.70
C PRO A 12 7.28 -11.19 4.20
N ARG A 13 6.19 -10.88 3.50
CA ARG A 13 5.83 -9.56 3.02
C ARG A 13 4.46 -9.20 3.54
N HIS A 14 4.34 -7.97 4.02
CA HIS A 14 3.07 -7.33 4.26
C HIS A 14 2.74 -6.43 3.07
N ALA A 15 1.45 -6.28 2.80
CA ALA A 15 0.94 -5.32 1.86
C ALA A 15 -0.19 -4.52 2.49
N ARG A 16 -0.21 -3.22 2.21
CA ARG A 16 -1.32 -2.33 2.56
C ARG A 16 -1.93 -1.79 1.28
N LEU A 17 -3.24 -1.98 1.13
CA LEU A 17 -3.96 -1.78 -0.12
C LEU A 17 -5.10 -0.77 0.09
N LEU A 18 -5.18 0.20 -0.81
CA LEU A 18 -6.31 1.13 -0.93
C LEU A 18 -6.73 1.22 -2.40
N GLY A 19 -7.86 0.60 -2.72
CA GLY A 19 -8.56 0.80 -3.98
C GLY A 19 -9.68 1.83 -3.82
N PHE A 20 -9.87 2.69 -4.82
CA PHE A 20 -10.94 3.67 -4.89
C PHE A 20 -11.30 3.97 -6.34
N ALA A 21 -12.47 4.54 -6.58
CA ALA A 21 -12.89 4.96 -7.91
C ALA A 21 -13.04 6.48 -7.96
N ALA A 22 -12.61 7.10 -9.05
CA ALA A 22 -12.77 8.53 -9.31
C ALA A 22 -12.98 8.76 -10.80
N ARG A 23 -13.93 9.64 -11.17
CA ARG A 23 -14.23 10.00 -12.57
C ARG A 23 -14.46 8.77 -13.49
N GLY A 24 -15.11 7.73 -12.98
CA GLY A 24 -15.37 6.50 -13.74
C GLY A 24 -14.15 5.59 -13.94
N THR A 25 -13.02 5.89 -13.30
CA THR A 25 -11.79 5.08 -13.35
C THR A 25 -11.47 4.51 -11.97
N SER A 26 -11.00 3.27 -11.92
CA SER A 26 -10.53 2.61 -10.70
C SER A 26 -9.04 2.88 -10.49
N TYR A 27 -8.67 3.32 -9.29
CA TYR A 27 -7.32 3.60 -8.83
C TYR A 27 -6.95 2.68 -7.68
N GLN A 28 -5.66 2.44 -7.51
CA GLN A 28 -5.16 1.66 -6.40
C GLN A 28 -3.78 2.13 -5.95
N ILE A 29 -3.64 2.40 -4.64
CA ILE A 29 -2.37 2.70 -3.98
C ILE A 29 -2.01 1.54 -3.06
N ASN A 30 -0.88 0.91 -3.34
CA ASN A 30 -0.40 -0.26 -2.62
C ASN A 30 1.04 -0.05 -2.16
N THR A 31 1.36 -0.47 -0.94
CA THR A 31 2.76 -0.66 -0.51
C THR A 31 3.00 -2.11 -0.15
N TRP A 32 4.16 -2.64 -0.52
CA TRP A 32 4.63 -3.98 -0.17
C TRP A 32 5.94 -3.85 0.60
N TYR A 33 6.03 -4.47 1.77
CA TYR A 33 7.16 -4.29 2.67
C TYR A 33 7.46 -5.54 3.50
N GLN A 34 8.70 -5.66 3.97
CA GLN A 34 9.05 -6.71 4.93
C GLN A 34 8.65 -6.26 6.35
N PRO A 35 8.29 -7.18 7.26
CA PRO A 35 7.91 -6.84 8.64
C PRO A 35 8.95 -5.96 9.34
N ARG A 36 10.24 -6.24 9.14
CA ARG A 36 11.35 -5.48 9.77
C ARG A 36 11.43 -3.99 9.40
N VAL A 37 10.73 -3.55 8.35
CA VAL A 37 10.71 -2.14 7.92
C VAL A 37 9.31 -1.54 7.94
N ALA A 38 8.36 -2.17 8.65
CA ALA A 38 6.95 -1.77 8.66
C ALA A 38 6.75 -0.28 9.00
N ASP A 39 7.36 0.22 10.07
CA ASP A 39 7.16 1.61 10.50
C ASP A 39 7.54 2.63 9.42
N ARG A 40 8.68 2.41 8.75
CA ARG A 40 9.12 3.28 7.65
C ARG A 40 8.23 3.12 6.42
N ALA A 41 7.89 1.89 6.05
CA ALA A 41 7.07 1.61 4.88
C ALA A 41 5.65 2.18 5.01
N LEU A 42 5.07 2.10 6.21
CA LEU A 42 3.76 2.64 6.52
C LEU A 42 3.79 4.17 6.50
N ARG A 43 4.82 4.82 7.05
CA ARG A 43 4.95 6.30 6.96
C ARG A 43 4.97 6.79 5.51
N VAL A 44 5.79 6.17 4.67
CA VAL A 44 5.86 6.52 3.23
C VAL A 44 4.52 6.27 2.53
N TYR A 45 3.82 5.20 2.89
CA TYR A 45 2.50 4.93 2.34
C TYR A 45 1.47 6.01 2.70
N GLU A 46 1.47 6.49 3.94
CA GLU A 46 0.59 7.59 4.37
C GLU A 46 0.91 8.87 3.60
N GLU A 47 2.19 9.24 3.45
CA GLU A 47 2.62 10.41 2.68
C GLU A 47 2.16 10.35 1.21
N VAL A 48 2.34 9.19 0.55
CA VAL A 48 1.88 8.99 -0.84
C VAL A 48 0.36 9.05 -0.93
N ARG A 49 -0.36 8.41 0.01
CA ARG A 49 -1.83 8.41 0.01
C ARG A 49 -2.37 9.82 0.18
N ASP A 50 -1.85 10.57 1.13
CA ASP A 50 -2.37 11.90 1.48
C ASP A 50 -2.01 12.96 0.42
N GLY A 51 -0.90 12.76 -0.31
CA GLY A 51 -0.54 13.60 -1.45
C GLY A 51 -1.19 13.21 -2.78
N PHE A 52 -1.85 12.05 -2.87
CA PHE A 52 -2.38 11.56 -4.14
C PHE A 52 -3.60 12.38 -4.59
N THR A 53 -3.47 13.04 -5.74
CA THR A 53 -4.56 13.83 -6.34
C THR A 53 -4.90 13.28 -7.71
N VAL A 54 -6.19 13.02 -7.95
CA VAL A 54 -6.71 12.70 -9.29
C VAL A 54 -6.99 14.02 -10.01
N LEU A 55 -6.25 14.30 -11.08
CA LEU A 55 -6.45 15.48 -11.92
C LEU A 55 -7.73 15.34 -12.78
#